data_AF-A0A0F9DLW5-F1
#
_entry.id   AF-A0A0F9DLW5-F1
#
_cell.length_a   1.000
_cell.length_b   1.000
_cell.length_c   1.000
_cell.angle_alpha   90.00
_cell.angle_beta   90.00
_cell.angle_gamma   90.00
#
_symmetry.space_group_name_H-M   'P 1'
#
loop_
_entity.id
_entity.type
_entity.pdbx_description
1 polymer ?
#
loop_
_entity_poly.entity_id
_entity_poly.type
_entity_poly.pdbx_seq_one_letter_code
_entity_poly.pdbx_strand_id
1 'polypeptide(L)'
;AVSEDKTKTSYRLNLARAYRYAGKGEKAEKELKAILAARSDHVEAGQLLAEVHAARKQWKQVVAVLEPLLKYRHDYTTYHLLAEAKHNLNDNQKARKYFEEAVKLNPKSAADHYSLGNIYLAGNFYALAAEAYRKALALGVDSPVLRYKLGSAYFNLRNYFGRVSVVTVKAGKADTISGDWYLIEPVPGRKDVFRAAPSGSAVYQIARAAADGFDIEYIHRDNRDGYKAGALANGLKTATGEYVAIFDADFLPEPDFLIRSMDYFTDPQVCAVQTRWEHINRDDSLLTRAQAIWLDGHFAIEHVARNRSGRFMAFNGTAGTWRKAAIDDAGGWQHDTLTEDMDLSYRAQLRGWKFVFLPEQTTPAELPSEMSAFKAQQFRWTKGGTQTAMKMLPRIMLSNAPLKAKVDAFLHLTCFSVHGYVVLLTLLLYPTMLIRYLSGTDPVTWRIALDMGVFTLATISASVFYVASQYELFRDWRTVLKYLPFL
;
A
#
# COMPACT_ATOMS: atom_id res chain seq x y z
N ALA A 1 -57.14 -16.27 28.89
CA ALA A 1 -56.11 -15.20 28.91
C ALA A 1 -56.53 -13.95 28.12
N VAL A 2 -56.36 -13.88 26.79
CA VAL A 2 -56.70 -12.65 26.00
C VAL A 2 -58.20 -12.31 26.04
N SER A 3 -59.07 -13.31 26.14
CA SER A 3 -60.52 -13.15 26.31
C SER A 3 -60.93 -12.66 27.71
N GLU A 4 -60.12 -12.97 28.73
CA GLU A 4 -60.40 -12.70 30.14
C GLU A 4 -59.88 -11.31 30.55
N ASP A 5 -58.74 -10.88 30.00
CA ASP A 5 -58.17 -9.55 30.24
C ASP A 5 -57.81 -8.91 28.89
N LYS A 6 -58.73 -8.09 28.38
CA LYS A 6 -58.58 -7.40 27.10
C LYS A 6 -57.58 -6.24 27.16
N THR A 7 -57.18 -5.80 28.36
CA THR A 7 -56.35 -4.60 28.58
C THR A 7 -54.84 -4.92 28.64
N LYS A 8 -54.47 -6.15 29.00
CA LYS A 8 -53.07 -6.60 28.98
C LYS A 8 -52.57 -6.85 27.56
N THR A 9 -51.77 -5.92 27.04
CA THR A 9 -51.10 -6.02 25.74
C THR A 9 -50.10 -7.17 25.66
N SER A 10 -49.47 -7.58 26.76
CA SER A 10 -48.50 -8.69 26.79
C SER A 10 -49.11 -10.04 26.37
N TYR A 11 -50.37 -10.32 26.76
CA TYR A 11 -51.06 -11.55 26.36
C TYR A 11 -51.36 -11.57 24.85
N ARG A 12 -51.78 -10.43 24.30
CA ARG A 12 -52.02 -10.28 22.85
C ARG A 12 -50.71 -10.37 22.05
N LEU A 13 -49.63 -9.79 22.56
CA LEU A 13 -48.33 -9.82 21.90
C LEU A 13 -47.78 -11.26 21.81
N ASN A 14 -47.87 -12.02 22.91
CA ASN A 14 -47.47 -13.43 22.92
C ASN A 14 -48.36 -14.29 22.01
N LEU A 15 -49.66 -14.01 21.97
CA LEU A 15 -50.57 -14.68 21.03
C LEU A 15 -50.21 -14.38 19.57
N ALA A 16 -49.88 -13.12 19.26
CA ALA A 16 -49.44 -12.72 17.92
C ALA A 16 -48.11 -13.40 17.52
N ARG A 17 -47.15 -13.52 18.45
CA ARG A 17 -45.91 -14.31 18.24
C ARG A 17 -46.24 -15.76 17.91
N ALA A 18 -47.12 -16.39 18.68
CA ALA A 18 -47.54 -17.77 18.44
C ALA A 18 -48.23 -17.94 17.08
N TYR A 19 -49.11 -17.01 16.69
CA TYR A 19 -49.73 -17.03 15.35
C TYR A 19 -48.72 -16.88 14.22
N ARG A 20 -47.70 -16.03 14.39
CA ARG A 20 -46.61 -15.90 13.41
C ARG A 20 -45.83 -17.21 13.27
N TYR A 21 -45.42 -17.82 14.39
CA TYR A 21 -44.72 -19.11 14.38
C TYR A 21 -45.56 -20.21 13.72
N ALA A 22 -46.88 -20.18 13.88
CA ALA A 22 -47.80 -21.11 13.25
C ALA A 22 -48.14 -20.77 11.77
N GLY A 23 -47.47 -19.79 11.16
CA GLY A 23 -47.72 -19.36 9.77
C GLY A 23 -49.04 -18.60 9.55
N LYS A 24 -49.79 -18.30 10.62
CA LYS A 24 -51.10 -17.64 10.59
C LYS A 24 -50.96 -16.12 10.63
N GLY A 25 -50.26 -15.56 9.64
CA GLY A 25 -49.92 -14.13 9.59
C GLY A 25 -51.11 -13.17 9.68
N GLU A 26 -52.29 -13.52 9.16
CA GLU A 26 -53.47 -12.65 9.18
C GLU A 26 -54.05 -12.51 10.60
N LYS A 27 -54.02 -13.62 11.35
CA LYS A 27 -54.42 -13.62 12.76
C LYS A 27 -53.43 -12.84 13.62
N ALA A 28 -52.13 -12.99 13.33
CA ALA A 28 -51.09 -12.20 13.99
C ALA A 28 -51.28 -10.69 13.73
N GLU A 29 -51.49 -10.30 12.47
CA GLU A 29 -51.74 -8.92 12.07
C GLU A 29 -52.96 -8.30 12.79
N LYS A 30 -54.07 -9.04 12.89
CA LYS A 30 -55.27 -8.58 13.59
C LYS A 30 -55.00 -8.24 15.05
N GLU A 31 -54.31 -9.13 15.77
CA GLU A 31 -53.99 -8.91 17.19
C GLU A 31 -52.99 -7.75 17.38
N LEU A 32 -52.02 -7.59 16.48
CA LEU A 32 -51.02 -6.52 16.55
C LEU A 32 -51.62 -5.14 16.24
N LYS A 33 -52.51 -5.05 15.25
CA LYS A 33 -53.26 -3.81 14.98
C LYS A 33 -54.15 -3.41 16.17
N ALA A 34 -54.75 -4.39 16.85
CA ALA A 34 -55.53 -4.12 18.05
C ALA A 34 -54.67 -3.55 19.20
N ILE A 35 -53.42 -4.03 19.35
CA ILE A 35 -52.46 -3.47 20.31
C ILE A 35 -52.12 -2.01 19.94
N LEU A 36 -51.77 -1.75 18.68
CA LEU A 36 -51.36 -0.42 18.22
C LEU A 36 -52.51 0.61 18.22
N ALA A 37 -53.76 0.16 18.05
CA ALA A 37 -54.94 1.00 18.21
C ALA A 37 -55.17 1.45 19.66
N ALA A 38 -54.83 0.59 20.63
CA ALA A 38 -54.93 0.93 22.05
C ALA A 38 -53.69 1.69 22.57
N ARG A 39 -52.51 1.41 22.01
CA ARG A 39 -51.23 2.01 22.38
C ARG A 39 -50.35 2.21 21.14
N SER A 40 -50.40 3.41 20.59
CA SER A 40 -49.64 3.78 19.38
C SER A 40 -48.13 3.85 19.60
N ASP A 41 -47.66 3.89 20.85
CA ASP A 41 -46.26 3.92 21.26
C ASP A 41 -45.66 2.51 21.50
N HIS A 42 -46.43 1.44 21.27
CA HIS A 42 -45.98 0.07 21.56
C HIS A 42 -45.03 -0.50 20.50
N VAL A 43 -43.75 -0.11 20.59
CA VAL A 43 -42.68 -0.42 19.62
C VAL A 43 -42.57 -1.91 19.25
N GLU A 44 -42.58 -2.81 20.24
CA GLU A 44 -42.43 -4.26 20.00
C GLU A 44 -43.57 -4.87 19.17
N ALA A 45 -44.79 -4.36 19.33
CA ALA A 45 -45.94 -4.80 18.54
C ALA A 45 -45.84 -4.27 17.11
N GLY A 46 -45.32 -3.04 16.94
CA GLY A 46 -45.01 -2.46 15.64
C GLY A 46 -43.92 -3.22 14.88
N GLN A 47 -42.81 -3.57 15.53
CA GLN A 47 -41.74 -4.39 14.97
C GLN A 47 -42.26 -5.75 14.51
N LEU A 48 -43.01 -6.43 15.37
CA LEU A 48 -43.59 -7.73 15.04
C LEU A 48 -44.59 -7.65 13.88
N LEU A 49 -45.38 -6.58 13.80
CA LEU A 49 -46.30 -6.33 12.69
C LEU A 49 -45.55 -6.04 11.38
N ALA A 50 -44.47 -5.27 11.47
CA ALA A 50 -43.59 -4.99 10.35
C ALA A 50 -42.91 -6.27 9.82
N GLU A 51 -42.44 -7.16 10.69
CA GLU A 51 -41.89 -8.46 10.27
C GLU A 51 -42.95 -9.32 9.54
N VAL A 52 -44.20 -9.31 10.00
CA VAL A 52 -45.32 -10.00 9.32
C VAL A 52 -45.58 -9.40 7.94
N HIS A 53 -45.53 -8.08 7.80
CA HIS A 53 -45.66 -7.41 6.50
C HIS A 53 -44.45 -7.65 5.59
N ALA A 54 -43.23 -7.64 6.13
CA ALA A 54 -41.99 -7.92 5.40
C ALA A 54 -41.99 -9.34 4.82
N ALA A 55 -42.42 -10.34 5.60
CA ALA A 55 -42.57 -11.73 5.13
C ALA A 55 -43.55 -11.85 3.94
N ARG A 56 -44.48 -10.91 3.79
CA ARG A 56 -45.44 -10.82 2.67
C ARG A 56 -45.01 -9.83 1.58
N LYS A 57 -43.79 -9.29 1.65
CA LYS A 57 -43.25 -8.25 0.76
C LYS A 57 -44.10 -6.97 0.71
N GLN A 58 -44.83 -6.68 1.78
CA GLN A 58 -45.69 -5.51 1.93
C GLN A 58 -44.90 -4.31 2.47
N TRP A 59 -43.89 -3.88 1.71
CA TRP A 59 -42.88 -2.90 2.17
C TRP A 59 -43.45 -1.51 2.49
N LYS A 60 -44.52 -1.08 1.80
CA LYS A 60 -45.19 0.19 2.11
C LYS A 60 -45.84 0.16 3.50
N GLN A 61 -46.42 -0.97 3.88
CA GLN A 61 -47.04 -1.17 5.19
C GLN A 61 -45.98 -1.23 6.29
N VAL A 62 -44.82 -1.86 6.03
CA VAL A 62 -43.67 -1.85 6.97
C VAL A 62 -43.28 -0.43 7.34
N VAL A 63 -43.09 0.43 6.33
CA VAL A 63 -42.75 1.84 6.53
C VAL A 63 -43.84 2.57 7.32
N ALA A 64 -45.11 2.40 6.94
CA ALA A 64 -46.23 3.09 7.59
C ALA A 64 -46.38 2.74 9.09
N VAL A 65 -46.01 1.51 9.47
CA VAL A 65 -46.04 1.05 10.86
C VAL A 65 -44.82 1.53 11.64
N LEU A 66 -43.61 1.46 11.06
CA LEU A 66 -42.37 1.71 11.80
C LEU A 66 -41.92 3.18 11.83
N GLU A 67 -42.17 3.97 10.78
CA GLU A 67 -41.70 5.35 10.69
C GLU A 67 -42.27 6.25 11.82
N PRO A 68 -43.56 6.14 12.22
CA PRO A 68 -44.09 6.87 13.38
C PRO A 68 -43.49 6.43 14.72
N LEU A 69 -43.06 5.16 14.83
CA LEU A 69 -42.54 4.60 16.08
C LEU A 69 -41.14 5.13 16.43
N LEU A 70 -40.41 5.66 15.45
CA LEU A 70 -39.14 6.35 15.66
C LEU A 70 -39.27 7.57 16.58
N LYS A 71 -40.48 8.16 16.75
CA LYS A 71 -40.71 9.24 17.72
C LYS A 71 -40.51 8.77 19.18
N TYR A 72 -40.74 7.48 19.44
CA TYR A 72 -40.75 6.93 20.79
C TYR A 72 -39.47 6.16 21.12
N ARG A 73 -38.89 5.44 20.15
CA ARG A 73 -37.68 4.65 20.38
C ARG A 73 -36.80 4.54 19.13
N HIS A 74 -35.50 4.71 19.36
CA HIS A 74 -34.44 4.47 18.39
C HIS A 74 -33.72 3.17 18.75
N ASP A 75 -34.02 2.09 18.03
CA ASP A 75 -33.39 0.77 18.26
C ASP A 75 -32.97 0.10 16.95
N TYR A 76 -32.09 -0.89 17.07
CA TYR A 76 -31.50 -1.59 15.93
C TYR A 76 -32.56 -2.23 15.02
N THR A 77 -33.50 -3.00 15.60
CA THR A 77 -34.50 -3.76 14.85
C THR A 77 -35.41 -2.86 14.02
N THR A 78 -35.84 -1.72 14.57
CA THR A 78 -36.67 -0.75 13.83
C THR A 78 -35.90 -0.17 12.65
N TYR A 79 -34.65 0.23 12.86
CA TYR A 79 -33.82 0.78 11.79
C TYR A 79 -33.49 -0.23 10.70
N HIS A 80 -33.13 -1.47 11.07
CA HIS A 80 -32.86 -2.55 10.12
C HIS A 80 -34.06 -2.83 9.21
N LEU A 81 -35.25 -3.03 9.79
CA LEU A 81 -36.47 -3.31 9.02
C LEU A 81 -36.92 -2.13 8.16
N LEU A 82 -36.77 -0.89 8.65
CA LEU A 82 -37.03 0.31 7.85
C LEU A 82 -36.04 0.43 6.69
N ALA A 83 -34.77 0.12 6.91
CA ALA A 83 -33.74 0.17 5.88
C ALA A 83 -34.02 -0.84 4.77
N GLU A 84 -34.33 -2.08 5.13
CA GLU A 84 -34.72 -3.14 4.18
C GLU A 84 -35.98 -2.76 3.39
N ALA A 85 -37.01 -2.24 4.06
CA ALA A 85 -38.24 -1.84 3.41
C ALA A 85 -38.03 -0.67 2.43
N LYS A 86 -37.25 0.34 2.79
CA LYS A 86 -36.91 1.46 1.88
C LYS A 86 -36.05 1.00 0.71
N HIS A 87 -35.11 0.08 0.93
CA HIS A 87 -34.29 -0.48 -0.14
C HIS A 87 -35.15 -1.23 -1.16
N ASN A 88 -36.07 -2.08 -0.71
CA ASN A 88 -37.02 -2.79 -1.58
C ASN A 88 -38.02 -1.87 -2.29
N LEU A 89 -38.26 -0.66 -1.76
CA LEU A 89 -39.05 0.39 -2.40
C LEU A 89 -38.22 1.27 -3.36
N ASN A 90 -36.95 0.92 -3.62
CA ASN A 90 -35.99 1.70 -4.41
C ASN A 90 -35.68 3.11 -3.85
N ASP A 91 -36.01 3.39 -2.58
CA ASP A 91 -35.63 4.63 -1.89
C ASP A 91 -34.26 4.42 -1.20
N ASN A 92 -33.22 4.33 -2.04
CA ASN A 92 -31.86 4.06 -1.59
C ASN A 92 -31.28 5.15 -0.69
N GLN A 93 -31.76 6.40 -0.81
CA GLN A 93 -31.29 7.51 0.01
C GLN A 93 -31.76 7.38 1.46
N LYS A 94 -33.04 7.05 1.69
CA LYS A 94 -33.54 6.78 3.04
C LYS A 94 -33.04 5.44 3.57
N ALA A 95 -32.97 4.42 2.73
CA ALA A 95 -32.42 3.11 3.10
C ALA A 95 -31.00 3.25 3.66
N ARG A 96 -30.14 4.02 2.99
CA ARG A 96 -28.78 4.31 3.45
C ARG A 96 -28.75 4.90 4.86
N LYS A 97 -29.54 5.96 5.11
CA LYS A 97 -29.58 6.61 6.43
C LYS A 97 -30.01 5.64 7.53
N TYR A 98 -31.00 4.79 7.26
CA TYR A 98 -31.45 3.81 8.24
C TYR A 98 -30.44 2.68 8.45
N PHE A 99 -29.77 2.19 7.41
CA PHE A 99 -28.67 1.23 7.57
C PHE A 99 -27.49 1.83 8.34
N GLU A 100 -27.14 3.10 8.11
CA GLU A 100 -26.09 3.82 8.86
C GLU A 100 -26.41 3.89 10.36
N GLU A 101 -27.66 4.16 10.74
CA GLU A 101 -28.08 4.11 12.15
C GLU A 101 -28.13 2.67 12.71
N ALA A 102 -28.56 1.70 11.89
CA ALA A 102 -28.59 0.29 12.30
C ALA A 102 -27.18 -0.24 12.62
N VAL A 103 -26.19 0.02 11.76
CA VAL A 103 -24.80 -0.43 12.01
C VAL A 103 -24.13 0.31 13.17
N LYS A 104 -24.56 1.54 13.51
CA LYS A 104 -24.10 2.21 14.75
C LYS A 104 -24.59 1.50 16.00
N LEU A 105 -25.86 1.07 15.99
CA LEU A 105 -26.49 0.39 17.13
C LEU A 105 -26.06 -1.08 17.24
N ASN A 106 -25.79 -1.74 16.11
CA ASN A 106 -25.24 -3.09 16.08
C ASN A 106 -24.08 -3.21 15.07
N PRO A 107 -22.85 -2.86 15.48
CA PRO A 107 -21.68 -2.92 14.60
C PRO A 107 -21.31 -4.32 14.13
N LYS A 108 -21.83 -5.38 14.77
CA LYS A 108 -21.50 -6.79 14.48
C LYS A 108 -22.42 -7.43 13.44
N SER A 109 -23.38 -6.70 12.88
CA SER A 109 -24.27 -7.23 11.85
C SER A 109 -23.60 -7.26 10.47
N ALA A 110 -23.13 -8.45 10.07
CA ALA A 110 -22.49 -8.63 8.76
C ALA A 110 -23.45 -8.35 7.58
N ALA A 111 -24.72 -8.71 7.73
CA ALA A 111 -25.76 -8.50 6.71
C ALA A 111 -26.04 -7.01 6.46
N ASP A 112 -26.01 -6.18 7.52
CA ASP A 112 -26.21 -4.74 7.39
C ASP A 112 -25.01 -4.07 6.73
N HIS A 113 -23.77 -4.45 7.09
CA HIS A 113 -22.57 -3.98 6.40
C HIS A 113 -22.57 -4.37 4.92
N TYR A 114 -23.01 -5.59 4.58
CA TYR A 114 -23.14 -6.01 3.18
C TYR A 114 -24.18 -5.18 2.41
N SER A 115 -25.35 -4.97 3.01
CA SER A 115 -26.46 -4.23 2.39
C SER A 115 -26.11 -2.76 2.22
N LEU A 116 -25.45 -2.18 3.22
CA LEU A 116 -24.92 -0.82 3.17
C LEU A 116 -23.82 -0.69 2.10
N GLY A 117 -22.93 -1.67 1.98
CA GLY A 117 -21.94 -1.74 0.90
C GLY A 117 -22.59 -1.75 -0.50
N ASN A 118 -23.67 -2.52 -0.69
CA ASN A 118 -24.43 -2.54 -1.95
C ASN A 118 -25.02 -1.17 -2.28
N ILE A 119 -25.61 -0.50 -1.28
CA ILE A 119 -26.19 0.84 -1.45
C ILE A 119 -25.12 1.89 -1.74
N TYR A 120 -23.98 1.84 -1.05
CA TYR A 120 -22.85 2.73 -1.34
C TYR A 120 -22.28 2.50 -2.74
N LEU A 121 -22.12 1.24 -3.16
CA LEU A 121 -21.62 0.91 -4.50
C LEU A 121 -22.58 1.44 -5.58
N ALA A 122 -23.89 1.23 -5.42
CA ALA A 122 -24.90 1.76 -6.35
C ALA A 122 -25.00 3.29 -6.32
N GLY A 123 -24.68 3.92 -5.18
CA GLY A 123 -24.64 5.37 -5.00
C GLY A 123 -23.32 6.03 -5.41
N ASN A 124 -22.37 5.28 -5.97
CA ASN A 124 -21.03 5.73 -6.33
C ASN A 124 -20.14 6.19 -5.16
N PHE A 125 -20.45 5.75 -3.92
CA PHE A 125 -19.67 6.03 -2.71
C PHE A 125 -18.63 4.93 -2.49
N TYR A 126 -17.68 4.83 -3.41
CA TYR A 126 -16.81 3.65 -3.53
C TYR A 126 -15.90 3.39 -2.33
N ALA A 127 -15.40 4.44 -1.65
CA ALA A 127 -14.61 4.30 -0.43
C ALA A 127 -15.42 3.65 0.69
N LEU A 128 -16.62 4.17 0.93
CA LEU A 128 -17.56 3.67 1.93
C LEU A 128 -18.06 2.26 1.58
N ALA A 129 -18.25 1.97 0.29
CA ALA A 129 -18.60 0.65 -0.19
C ALA A 129 -17.50 -0.38 0.14
N ALA A 130 -16.24 -0.06 -0.17
CA ALA A 130 -15.11 -0.93 0.14
C ALA A 130 -14.97 -1.18 1.65
N GLU A 131 -15.09 -0.13 2.47
CA GLU A 131 -15.04 -0.25 3.93
C GLU A 131 -16.16 -1.16 4.46
N ALA A 132 -17.40 -0.95 4.01
CA ALA A 132 -18.55 -1.74 4.42
C ALA A 132 -18.41 -3.21 4.00
N TYR A 133 -17.95 -3.49 2.78
CA TYR A 133 -17.70 -4.87 2.33
C TYR A 133 -16.59 -5.56 3.12
N ARG A 134 -15.52 -4.84 3.47
CA ARG A 134 -14.46 -5.38 4.35
C ARG A 134 -14.97 -5.73 5.73
N LYS A 135 -15.81 -4.86 6.33
CA LYS A 135 -16.45 -5.15 7.62
C LYS A 135 -17.37 -6.38 7.52
N ALA A 136 -18.14 -6.51 6.44
CA ALA A 136 -18.96 -7.69 6.21
C ALA A 136 -18.11 -8.98 6.09
N LEU A 137 -16.98 -8.92 5.38
CA LEU A 137 -16.04 -10.03 5.24
C LEU A 137 -15.43 -10.43 6.59
N ALA A 138 -14.97 -9.45 7.37
CA ALA A 138 -14.40 -9.68 8.71
C ALA A 138 -15.41 -10.27 9.71
N LEU A 139 -16.71 -10.02 9.50
CA LEU A 139 -17.81 -10.56 10.32
C LEU A 139 -18.34 -11.92 9.82
N GLY A 140 -17.66 -12.54 8.84
CA GLY A 140 -17.92 -13.92 8.42
C GLY A 140 -18.83 -14.07 7.20
N VAL A 141 -19.24 -12.98 6.54
CA VAL A 141 -19.88 -13.08 5.21
C VAL A 141 -18.77 -13.20 4.18
N ASP A 142 -18.33 -14.42 3.91
CA ASP A 142 -17.34 -14.69 2.87
C ASP A 142 -18.01 -15.36 1.67
N SER A 143 -18.10 -14.62 0.56
CA SER A 143 -18.68 -15.15 -0.68
C SER A 143 -17.97 -14.57 -1.91
N PRO A 144 -17.86 -15.32 -3.02
CA PRO A 144 -17.29 -14.81 -4.27
C PRO A 144 -17.97 -13.52 -4.75
N VAL A 145 -19.29 -13.40 -4.52
CA VAL A 145 -20.08 -12.21 -4.88
C VAL A 145 -19.66 -10.99 -4.07
N LEU A 146 -19.39 -11.14 -2.76
CA LEU A 146 -18.90 -10.05 -1.93
C LEU A 146 -17.51 -9.59 -2.38
N ARG A 147 -16.58 -10.53 -2.60
CA ARG A 147 -15.22 -10.24 -3.04
C ARG A 147 -15.20 -9.52 -4.39
N TYR A 148 -16.04 -9.94 -5.34
CA TYR A 148 -16.26 -9.25 -6.61
C TYR A 148 -16.74 -7.79 -6.40
N LYS A 149 -17.72 -7.58 -5.53
CA LYS A 149 -18.24 -6.24 -5.23
C LYS A 149 -17.22 -5.35 -4.52
N LEU A 150 -16.38 -5.91 -3.66
CA LEU A 150 -15.24 -5.21 -3.05
C LEU A 150 -14.21 -4.81 -4.11
N GLY A 151 -13.86 -5.73 -5.01
CA GLY A 151 -13.02 -5.44 -6.17
C GLY A 151 -13.60 -4.30 -7.03
N SER A 152 -14.91 -4.33 -7.31
CA SER A 152 -15.61 -3.27 -8.05
C SER A 152 -15.60 -1.91 -7.32
N ALA A 153 -15.71 -1.91 -6.00
CA ALA A 153 -15.58 -0.70 -5.19
C ALA A 153 -14.15 -0.13 -5.30
N TYR A 154 -13.12 -0.97 -5.16
CA TYR A 154 -11.74 -0.54 -5.40
C TYR A 154 -11.51 -0.03 -6.82
N PHE A 155 -12.18 -0.63 -7.80
CA PHE A 155 -12.13 -0.15 -9.17
C PHE A 155 -12.59 1.27 -9.37
N ASN A 156 -13.76 1.53 -8.81
CA ASN A 156 -14.41 2.79 -9.02
C ASN A 156 -13.90 3.92 -8.12
N LEU A 157 -12.98 3.66 -7.19
CA LEU A 157 -12.23 4.70 -6.47
C LEU A 157 -11.38 5.59 -7.41
N ARG A 158 -11.32 5.29 -8.72
CA ARG A 158 -10.72 6.12 -9.77
C ARG A 158 -9.26 6.51 -9.54
N ASN A 159 -8.52 5.76 -8.75
CA ASN A 159 -7.06 5.92 -8.71
C ASN A 159 -6.43 5.18 -9.90
N TYR A 160 -6.81 5.62 -11.11
CA TYR A 160 -6.31 5.09 -12.37
C TYR A 160 -4.88 5.58 -12.58
N PHE A 161 -3.90 4.73 -12.28
CA PHE A 161 -2.69 4.67 -13.10
C PHE A 161 -3.01 3.78 -14.30
N GLY A 162 -3.37 4.38 -15.43
CA GLY A 162 -3.66 3.67 -16.69
C GLY A 162 -4.92 4.16 -17.43
N ARG A 163 -4.98 3.87 -18.73
CA ARG A 163 -6.05 4.32 -19.64
C ARG A 163 -7.24 3.35 -19.56
N VAL A 164 -8.36 3.77 -18.96
CA VAL A 164 -9.62 3.00 -18.96
C VAL A 164 -10.19 2.96 -20.38
N SER A 165 -10.49 1.76 -20.89
CA SER A 165 -11.15 1.59 -22.17
C SER A 165 -12.67 1.44 -21.98
N VAL A 166 -13.42 2.06 -22.88
CA VAL A 166 -14.87 1.87 -22.99
C VAL A 166 -15.08 0.80 -24.05
N VAL A 167 -15.71 -0.32 -23.67
CA VAL A 167 -15.95 -1.46 -24.56
C VAL A 167 -17.45 -1.62 -24.77
N THR A 168 -17.87 -1.76 -26.02
CA THR A 168 -19.25 -2.14 -26.37
C THR A 168 -19.33 -3.65 -26.47
N VAL A 169 -20.11 -4.29 -25.62
CA VAL A 169 -20.25 -5.76 -25.60
C VAL A 169 -21.54 -6.12 -26.34
N LYS A 170 -21.46 -6.88 -27.44
CA LYS A 170 -22.66 -7.39 -28.12
C LYS A 170 -23.27 -8.53 -27.28
N ALA A 171 -24.48 -8.32 -26.77
CA ALA A 171 -25.26 -9.36 -26.11
C ALA A 171 -25.52 -10.53 -27.08
N GLY A 172 -25.05 -11.75 -26.76
CA GLY A 172 -25.32 -12.88 -27.66
C GLY A 172 -24.60 -14.22 -27.47
N LYS A 173 -23.74 -14.42 -26.46
CA LYS A 173 -23.27 -15.77 -26.12
C LYS A 173 -23.20 -15.93 -24.60
N ALA A 174 -24.19 -16.63 -24.04
CA ALA A 174 -23.94 -17.40 -22.84
C ALA A 174 -22.66 -18.22 -23.11
N ASP A 175 -21.68 -18.11 -22.23
CA ASP A 175 -20.31 -18.68 -22.35
C ASP A 175 -19.25 -17.85 -23.10
N THR A 176 -19.50 -16.57 -23.42
CA THR A 176 -18.41 -15.62 -23.81
C THR A 176 -17.75 -14.90 -22.62
N ILE A 177 -18.12 -15.26 -21.39
CA ILE A 177 -17.38 -14.85 -20.18
C ILE A 177 -16.21 -15.83 -19.96
N SER A 178 -15.40 -16.04 -21.00
CA SER A 178 -14.13 -16.76 -20.91
C SER A 178 -13.00 -15.80 -21.29
N GLY A 179 -12.19 -15.43 -20.30
CA GLY A 179 -11.00 -14.58 -20.46
C GLY A 179 -11.07 -13.29 -19.65
N ASP A 180 -10.16 -13.15 -18.68
CA ASP A 180 -9.56 -11.92 -18.16
C ASP A 180 -10.41 -10.68 -17.80
N TRP A 181 -11.70 -10.76 -17.44
CA TRP A 181 -12.46 -9.58 -17.01
C TRP A 181 -13.08 -9.71 -15.62
N TYR A 182 -12.36 -9.23 -14.60
CA TYR A 182 -12.85 -9.15 -13.21
C TYR A 182 -13.55 -7.83 -12.87
N LEU A 183 -13.56 -6.84 -13.78
CA LEU A 183 -14.05 -5.49 -13.50
C LEU A 183 -14.77 -4.89 -14.71
N ILE A 184 -16.09 -5.07 -14.74
CA ILE A 184 -16.97 -4.57 -15.80
C ILE A 184 -18.07 -3.73 -15.13
N GLU A 185 -18.14 -2.43 -15.43
CA GLU A 185 -19.23 -1.54 -14.97
C GLU A 185 -20.06 -1.05 -16.16
N PRO A 186 -21.41 -1.12 -16.14
CA PRO A 186 -22.24 -0.52 -17.19
C PRO A 186 -22.10 1.01 -17.22
N VAL A 187 -21.99 1.60 -18.41
CA VAL A 187 -21.96 3.05 -18.59
C VAL A 187 -23.38 3.62 -18.44
N PRO A 188 -23.62 4.54 -17.48
CA PRO A 188 -24.96 5.11 -17.29
C PRO A 188 -25.51 5.74 -18.58
N GLY A 189 -26.76 5.41 -18.91
CA GLY A 189 -27.45 5.92 -20.10
C GLY A 189 -27.04 5.27 -21.43
N ARG A 190 -26.13 4.28 -21.43
CA ARG A 190 -25.74 3.53 -22.63
C ARG A 190 -25.96 2.03 -22.42
N LYS A 191 -26.95 1.49 -23.14
CA LYS A 191 -27.20 0.04 -23.18
C LYS A 191 -26.00 -0.67 -23.81
N ASP A 192 -25.56 -1.78 -23.22
CA ASP A 192 -24.50 -2.65 -23.74
C ASP A 192 -23.08 -2.03 -23.82
N VAL A 193 -22.85 -0.91 -23.13
CA VAL A 193 -21.54 -0.25 -23.04
C VAL A 193 -21.03 -0.40 -21.62
N PHE A 194 -19.79 -0.86 -21.48
CA PHE A 194 -19.16 -1.09 -20.19
C PHE A 194 -17.80 -0.39 -20.10
N ARG A 195 -17.44 0.04 -18.89
CA ARG A 195 -16.06 0.40 -18.52
C ARG A 195 -15.37 -0.86 -18.04
N ALA A 196 -14.20 -1.11 -18.60
CA ALA A 196 -13.34 -2.19 -18.17
C ALA A 196 -12.01 -1.64 -17.67
N ALA A 197 -11.56 -2.14 -16.53
CA ALA A 197 -10.18 -1.96 -16.13
C ALA A 197 -9.28 -2.73 -17.10
N PRO A 198 -8.21 -2.13 -17.64
CA PRO A 198 -7.18 -2.91 -18.31
C PRO A 198 -6.64 -3.95 -17.34
N SER A 199 -6.40 -5.18 -17.81
CA SER A 199 -5.82 -6.25 -17.01
C SER A 199 -4.47 -5.86 -16.38
N GLY A 200 -3.71 -4.96 -16.99
CA GLY A 200 -2.46 -4.42 -16.44
C GLY A 200 -2.60 -3.31 -15.39
N SER A 201 -3.81 -2.82 -15.09
CA SER A 201 -3.97 -1.71 -14.12
C SER A 201 -3.85 -2.21 -12.67
N ALA A 202 -3.21 -1.42 -11.79
CA ALA A 202 -3.04 -1.78 -10.37
C ALA A 202 -4.39 -2.10 -9.70
N VAL A 203 -5.41 -1.34 -10.06
CA VAL A 203 -6.77 -1.48 -9.59
C VAL A 203 -7.39 -2.81 -10.04
N TYR A 204 -7.14 -3.25 -11.28
CA TYR A 204 -7.54 -4.58 -11.73
C TYR A 204 -6.83 -5.67 -10.96
N GLN A 205 -5.53 -5.53 -10.76
CA GLN A 205 -4.73 -6.51 -10.05
C GLN A 205 -5.17 -6.64 -8.58
N ILE A 206 -5.51 -5.53 -7.92
CA ILE A 206 -6.06 -5.55 -6.55
C ILE A 206 -7.41 -6.27 -6.50
N ALA A 207 -8.33 -5.93 -7.43
CA ALA A 207 -9.64 -6.57 -7.46
C ALA A 207 -9.55 -8.07 -7.79
N ARG A 208 -8.67 -8.44 -8.73
CA ARG A 208 -8.40 -9.83 -9.07
C ARG A 208 -7.81 -10.58 -7.88
N ALA A 209 -6.79 -10.03 -7.21
CA ALA A 209 -6.20 -10.64 -6.04
C ALA A 209 -7.24 -10.83 -4.92
N ALA A 210 -8.09 -9.83 -4.68
CA ALA A 210 -9.19 -9.96 -3.71
C ALA A 210 -10.21 -11.04 -4.12
N ALA A 211 -10.53 -11.15 -5.42
CA ALA A 211 -11.43 -12.18 -5.94
C ALA A 211 -10.82 -13.59 -5.82
N ASP A 212 -9.52 -13.72 -6.11
CA ASP A 212 -8.73 -14.94 -5.97
C ASP A 212 -8.51 -15.34 -4.49
N GLY A 213 -8.94 -14.48 -3.54
CA GLY A 213 -8.94 -14.77 -2.11
C GLY A 213 -7.66 -14.39 -1.37
N PHE A 214 -6.79 -13.60 -2.00
CA PHE A 214 -5.64 -13.02 -1.31
C PHE A 214 -6.11 -11.99 -0.28
N ASP A 215 -5.48 -11.98 0.88
CA ASP A 215 -5.67 -10.94 1.90
C ASP A 215 -4.96 -9.66 1.44
N ILE A 216 -5.69 -8.85 0.66
CA ILE A 216 -5.19 -7.62 0.05
C ILE A 216 -6.05 -6.43 0.46
N GLU A 217 -5.39 -5.35 0.81
CA GLU A 217 -6.03 -4.09 1.20
C GLU A 217 -5.45 -2.94 0.38
N TYR A 218 -6.35 -2.14 -0.20
CA TYR A 218 -6.00 -0.84 -0.73
C TYR A 218 -6.16 0.25 0.34
N ILE A 219 -5.06 0.94 0.64
CA ILE A 219 -5.01 2.03 1.63
C ILE A 219 -4.71 3.34 0.90
N HIS A 220 -5.61 4.31 1.04
CA HIS A 220 -5.42 5.67 0.53
C HIS A 220 -5.34 6.66 1.68
N ARG A 221 -4.45 7.65 1.53
CA ARG A 221 -4.31 8.75 2.48
C ARG A 221 -4.81 10.05 1.85
N ASP A 222 -5.55 10.84 2.62
CA ASP A 222 -6.09 12.12 2.15
C ASP A 222 -5.08 13.28 2.19
N ASN A 223 -3.85 12.99 2.63
CA ASN A 223 -2.73 13.94 2.67
C ASN A 223 -1.42 13.26 2.24
N ARG A 224 -0.42 14.07 1.90
CA ARG A 224 0.90 13.60 1.44
C ARG A 224 1.99 13.78 2.49
N ASP A 225 1.63 13.95 3.76
CA ASP A 225 2.57 14.22 4.85
C ASP A 225 3.60 13.10 4.99
N GLY A 226 4.88 13.45 5.02
CA GLY A 226 5.97 12.48 5.07
C GLY A 226 6.05 11.53 3.86
N TYR A 227 5.33 11.78 2.76
CA TYR A 227 5.42 11.04 1.49
C TYR A 227 5.46 9.50 1.68
N LYS A 228 6.51 8.83 1.18
CA LYS A 228 6.68 7.37 1.25
C LYS A 228 6.80 6.88 2.69
N ALA A 229 7.65 7.51 3.50
CA ALA A 229 7.78 7.21 4.94
C ALA A 229 6.43 7.25 5.68
N GLY A 230 5.63 8.28 5.42
CA GLY A 230 4.30 8.41 6.03
C GLY A 230 3.31 7.36 5.51
N ALA A 231 3.42 6.94 4.25
CA ALA A 231 2.58 5.89 3.67
C ALA A 231 2.93 4.53 4.30
N LEU A 232 4.22 4.22 4.44
CA LEU A 232 4.71 3.04 5.15
C LEU A 232 4.29 3.05 6.62
N ALA A 233 4.43 4.18 7.32
CA ALA A 233 3.99 4.33 8.71
C ALA A 233 2.47 4.14 8.87
N ASN A 234 1.66 4.58 7.91
CA ASN A 234 0.22 4.37 7.92
C ASN A 234 -0.14 2.90 7.66
N GLY A 235 0.47 2.28 6.64
CA GLY A 235 0.26 0.88 6.30
C GLY A 235 0.71 -0.09 7.40
N LEU A 236 1.78 0.22 8.14
CA LEU A 236 2.23 -0.60 9.28
C LEU A 236 1.20 -0.72 10.41
N LYS A 237 0.24 0.21 10.50
CA LYS A 237 -0.84 0.15 11.50
C LYS A 237 -1.85 -0.95 11.20
N THR A 238 -2.06 -1.27 9.92
CA THR A 238 -2.97 -2.34 9.50
C THR A 238 -2.24 -3.66 9.23
N ALA A 239 -0.94 -3.61 8.95
CA ALA A 239 -0.13 -4.81 8.72
C ALA A 239 -0.10 -5.74 9.95
N THR A 240 -0.60 -6.96 9.78
CA THR A 240 -0.71 -8.00 10.82
C THR A 240 0.50 -8.92 10.91
N GLY A 241 1.33 -8.97 9.85
CA GLY A 241 2.53 -9.80 9.80
C GLY A 241 3.64 -9.33 10.76
N GLU A 242 4.43 -10.29 11.25
CA GLU A 242 5.67 -10.01 12.00
C GLU A 242 6.75 -9.39 11.10
N TYR A 243 6.73 -9.75 9.82
CA TYR A 243 7.66 -9.27 8.81
C TYR A 243 6.93 -8.51 7.71
N VAL A 244 7.59 -7.51 7.14
CA VAL A 244 7.03 -6.61 6.14
C VAL A 244 7.98 -6.53 4.97
N ALA A 245 7.55 -7.04 3.82
CA ALA A 245 8.24 -6.86 2.55
C ALA A 245 7.79 -5.55 1.89
N ILE A 246 8.74 -4.81 1.34
CA ILE A 246 8.51 -3.49 0.76
C ILE A 246 8.97 -3.50 -0.69
N PHE A 247 8.06 -3.12 -1.59
CA PHE A 247 8.32 -2.99 -3.02
C PHE A 247 7.81 -1.64 -3.51
N ASP A 248 8.64 -0.95 -4.27
CA ASP A 248 8.21 0.17 -5.09
C ASP A 248 7.41 -0.35 -6.30
N ALA A 249 6.55 0.51 -6.87
CA ALA A 249 5.60 0.13 -7.90
C ALA A 249 6.24 -0.31 -9.24
N ASP A 250 7.52 0.00 -9.42
CA ASP A 250 8.37 -0.32 -10.57
C ASP A 250 9.23 -1.58 -10.34
N PHE A 251 9.04 -2.31 -9.24
CA PHE A 251 9.78 -3.54 -8.92
C PHE A 251 8.93 -4.80 -9.17
N LEU A 252 9.57 -5.84 -9.71
CA LEU A 252 8.97 -7.12 -10.08
C LEU A 252 9.64 -8.25 -9.28
N PRO A 253 9.23 -8.52 -8.02
CA PRO A 253 9.79 -9.62 -7.26
C PRO A 253 9.43 -10.98 -7.84
N GLU A 254 10.39 -11.91 -7.78
CA GLU A 254 10.16 -13.31 -8.12
C GLU A 254 9.13 -13.97 -7.18
N PRO A 255 8.34 -14.95 -7.65
CA PRO A 255 7.30 -15.59 -6.83
C PRO A 255 7.81 -16.24 -5.54
N ASP A 256 9.08 -16.64 -5.51
CA ASP A 256 9.74 -17.27 -4.36
C ASP A 256 10.45 -16.26 -3.43
N PHE A 257 10.28 -14.95 -3.65
CA PHE A 257 11.03 -13.91 -2.97
C PHE A 257 11.02 -14.05 -1.44
N LEU A 258 9.83 -14.26 -0.87
CA LEU A 258 9.66 -14.40 0.58
C LEU A 258 10.27 -15.72 1.08
N ILE A 259 10.08 -16.82 0.37
CA ILE A 259 10.62 -18.13 0.76
C ILE A 259 12.15 -18.03 0.91
N ARG A 260 12.82 -17.36 -0.03
CA ARG A 260 14.27 -17.19 -0.02
C ARG A 260 14.79 -16.19 1.03
N SER A 261 13.97 -15.23 1.46
CA SER A 261 14.37 -14.22 2.45
C SER A 261 14.05 -14.61 3.89
N MET A 262 13.01 -15.40 4.12
CA MET A 262 12.47 -15.67 5.45
C MET A 262 13.41 -16.46 6.36
N ASP A 263 14.19 -17.40 5.82
CA ASP A 263 15.08 -18.27 6.62
C ASP A 263 16.13 -17.48 7.42
N TYR A 264 16.58 -16.33 6.92
CA TYR A 264 17.57 -15.49 7.60
C TYR A 264 17.05 -14.85 8.89
N PHE A 265 15.73 -14.73 9.05
CA PHE A 265 15.12 -14.21 10.28
C PHE A 265 15.06 -15.24 11.42
N THR A 266 15.56 -16.46 11.20
CA THR A 266 15.81 -17.42 12.29
C THR A 266 16.85 -16.90 13.30
N ASP A 267 17.78 -16.03 12.87
CA ASP A 267 18.56 -15.20 13.79
C ASP A 267 17.66 -14.06 14.31
N PRO A 268 17.33 -14.03 15.62
CA PRO A 268 16.47 -13.00 16.18
C PRO A 268 17.10 -11.60 16.10
N GLN A 269 18.41 -11.46 15.85
CA GLN A 269 19.08 -10.18 15.67
C GLN A 269 18.98 -9.63 14.25
N VAL A 270 18.52 -10.42 13.26
CA VAL A 270 18.33 -9.93 11.89
C VAL A 270 17.06 -9.09 11.82
N CYS A 271 17.22 -7.81 11.46
CA CYS A 271 16.10 -6.88 11.29
C CYS A 271 15.67 -6.72 9.83
N ALA A 272 16.59 -6.90 8.88
CA ALA A 272 16.30 -6.66 7.48
C ALA A 272 17.12 -7.60 6.57
N VAL A 273 16.45 -8.07 5.53
CA VAL A 273 17.05 -8.85 4.43
C VAL A 273 16.82 -8.06 3.14
N GLN A 274 17.90 -7.56 2.55
CA GLN A 274 17.90 -6.78 1.32
C GLN A 274 18.34 -7.67 0.14
N THR A 275 17.60 -7.63 -0.96
CA THR A 275 17.98 -8.29 -2.22
C THR A 275 18.63 -7.30 -3.18
N ARG A 276 19.30 -7.83 -4.20
CA ARG A 276 19.95 -7.03 -5.24
C ARG A 276 18.93 -6.51 -6.24
N TRP A 277 19.10 -5.27 -6.68
CA TRP A 277 18.30 -4.73 -7.78
C TRP A 277 18.82 -5.24 -9.11
N GLU A 278 17.90 -5.59 -10.00
CA GLU A 278 18.16 -5.89 -11.39
C GLU A 278 17.41 -4.89 -12.28
N HIS A 279 17.77 -4.78 -13.55
CA HIS A 279 17.34 -3.65 -14.37
C HIS A 279 16.70 -4.13 -15.67
N ILE A 280 15.38 -3.99 -15.80
CA ILE A 280 14.63 -4.51 -16.97
C ILE A 280 14.92 -3.72 -18.25
N ASN A 281 15.28 -2.44 -18.13
CA ASN A 281 15.55 -1.50 -19.23
C ASN A 281 17.03 -1.07 -19.29
N ARG A 282 17.94 -1.95 -18.83
CA ARG A 282 19.40 -1.77 -18.85
C ARG A 282 19.91 -1.32 -20.22
N ASP A 283 19.28 -1.82 -21.28
CA ASP A 283 19.78 -1.77 -22.65
C ASP A 283 19.06 -0.73 -23.52
N ASP A 284 18.06 -0.04 -22.97
CA ASP A 284 17.20 0.90 -23.72
C ASP A 284 17.96 2.14 -24.20
N SER A 285 18.97 2.59 -23.45
CA SER A 285 19.75 3.79 -23.78
C SER A 285 21.13 3.76 -23.13
N LEU A 286 22.02 4.66 -23.57
CA LEU A 286 23.31 4.86 -22.90
C LEU A 286 23.15 5.35 -21.45
N LEU A 287 22.12 6.15 -21.18
CA LEU A 287 21.81 6.65 -19.84
C LEU A 287 21.39 5.51 -18.90
N THR A 288 20.50 4.62 -19.33
CA THR A 288 20.08 3.47 -18.52
C THR A 288 21.21 2.45 -18.38
N ARG A 289 22.05 2.27 -19.40
CA ARG A 289 23.26 1.44 -19.31
C ARG A 289 24.25 1.96 -18.28
N ALA A 290 24.54 3.26 -18.28
CA ALA A 290 25.46 3.88 -17.32
C ALA A 290 24.94 3.75 -15.87
N GLN A 291 23.66 4.05 -15.66
CA GLN A 291 22.99 3.88 -14.36
C GLN A 291 23.08 2.43 -13.86
N ALA A 292 22.84 1.46 -14.74
CA ALA A 292 22.89 0.05 -14.38
C ALA A 292 24.29 -0.38 -13.94
N ILE A 293 25.35 0.00 -14.67
CA ILE A 293 26.74 -0.33 -14.29
C ILE A 293 27.11 0.32 -12.94
N TRP A 294 26.65 1.56 -12.72
CA TRP A 294 26.87 2.26 -11.46
C TRP A 294 26.20 1.56 -10.28
N LEU A 295 24.91 1.23 -10.40
CA LEU A 295 24.14 0.51 -9.38
C LEU A 295 24.66 -0.92 -9.15
N ASP A 296 25.06 -1.62 -10.22
CA ASP A 296 25.70 -2.93 -10.13
C ASP A 296 26.95 -2.88 -9.24
N GLY A 297 27.77 -1.82 -9.35
CA GLY A 297 28.91 -1.60 -8.46
C GLY A 297 28.51 -1.48 -6.99
N HIS A 298 27.47 -0.69 -6.71
CA HIS A 298 26.94 -0.52 -5.38
C HIS A 298 26.44 -1.84 -4.77
N PHE A 299 25.68 -2.63 -5.53
CA PHE A 299 25.11 -3.88 -5.02
C PHE A 299 26.10 -5.05 -4.99
N ALA A 300 26.89 -5.26 -6.06
CA ALA A 300 27.77 -6.42 -6.17
C ALA A 300 29.04 -6.30 -5.32
N ILE A 301 29.54 -5.08 -5.14
CA ILE A 301 30.77 -4.85 -4.37
C ILE A 301 30.44 -4.22 -3.03
N GLU A 302 29.86 -3.03 -2.99
CA GLU A 302 29.79 -2.28 -1.73
C GLU A 302 28.85 -2.93 -0.70
N HIS A 303 27.65 -3.34 -1.10
CA HIS A 303 26.70 -4.02 -0.20
C HIS A 303 27.25 -5.36 0.28
N VAL A 304 27.81 -6.16 -0.61
CA VAL A 304 28.47 -7.42 -0.25
C VAL A 304 29.61 -7.18 0.73
N ALA A 305 30.47 -6.20 0.47
CA ALA A 305 31.59 -5.85 1.33
C ALA A 305 31.11 -5.37 2.70
N ARG A 306 30.11 -4.48 2.78
CA ARG A 306 29.57 -3.99 4.05
C ARG A 306 28.96 -5.12 4.86
N ASN A 307 28.12 -5.94 4.22
CA ASN A 307 27.41 -7.03 4.88
C ASN A 307 28.37 -8.10 5.43
N ARG A 308 29.29 -8.61 4.60
CA ARG A 308 30.25 -9.67 4.99
C ARG A 308 31.28 -9.22 6.03
N SER A 309 31.46 -7.91 6.19
CA SER A 309 32.50 -7.35 7.06
C SER A 309 31.95 -6.63 8.29
N GLY A 310 30.64 -6.76 8.57
CA GLY A 310 29.99 -6.22 9.76
C GLY A 310 29.96 -4.68 9.82
N ARG A 311 29.98 -4.01 8.66
CA ARG A 311 29.81 -2.55 8.56
C ARG A 311 28.33 -2.21 8.43
N PHE A 312 27.99 -0.96 8.72
CA PHE A 312 26.62 -0.51 8.58
C PHE A 312 26.17 -0.53 7.11
N MET A 313 25.04 -1.17 6.86
CA MET A 313 24.43 -1.24 5.54
C MET A 313 23.13 -0.44 5.51
N ALA A 314 22.83 0.18 4.38
CA ALA A 314 21.54 0.85 4.17
C ALA A 314 20.53 -0.12 3.55
N PHE A 315 19.28 -0.03 3.98
CA PHE A 315 18.13 -0.47 3.21
C PHE A 315 17.91 0.52 2.08
N ASN A 316 17.69 0.02 0.86
CA ASN A 316 17.58 0.86 -0.33
C ASN A 316 16.12 1.28 -0.61
N GLY A 317 15.23 1.13 0.38
CA GLY A 317 13.86 1.60 0.33
C GLY A 317 12.86 0.63 -0.31
N THR A 318 13.33 -0.44 -0.92
CA THR A 318 12.52 -1.44 -1.65
C THR A 318 13.32 -2.74 -1.80
N ALA A 319 12.67 -3.80 -2.31
CA ALA A 319 13.26 -5.10 -2.56
C ALA A 319 13.90 -5.70 -1.29
N GLY A 320 13.20 -5.60 -0.18
CA GLY A 320 13.64 -6.27 1.03
C GLY A 320 12.54 -6.41 2.07
N THR A 321 12.83 -7.27 3.03
CA THR A 321 11.93 -7.65 4.10
C THR A 321 12.47 -7.11 5.41
N TRP A 322 11.60 -6.60 6.26
CA TRP A 322 11.92 -6.08 7.58
C TRP A 322 11.17 -6.84 8.68
N ARG A 323 11.82 -7.04 9.81
CA ARG A 323 11.15 -7.42 11.07
C ARG A 323 10.47 -6.19 11.66
N LYS A 324 9.16 -6.24 11.86
CA LYS A 324 8.35 -5.12 12.37
C LYS A 324 8.85 -4.61 13.73
N ALA A 325 9.18 -5.53 14.64
CA ALA A 325 9.71 -5.19 15.97
C ALA A 325 10.98 -4.33 15.91
N ALA A 326 11.84 -4.52 14.90
CA ALA A 326 13.05 -3.72 14.73
C ALA A 326 12.74 -2.32 14.19
N ILE A 327 11.72 -2.17 13.34
CA ILE A 327 11.23 -0.87 12.90
C ILE A 327 10.72 -0.08 14.12
N ASP A 328 9.90 -0.72 14.95
CA ASP A 328 9.31 -0.11 16.15
C ASP A 328 10.40 0.28 17.17
N ASP A 329 11.31 -0.64 17.48
CA ASP A 329 12.46 -0.39 18.38
C ASP A 329 13.37 0.73 17.84
N ALA A 330 13.59 0.79 16.52
CA ALA A 330 14.37 1.84 15.91
C ALA A 330 13.72 3.24 16.02
N GLY A 331 12.42 3.32 16.35
CA GLY A 331 11.64 4.55 16.46
C GLY A 331 10.78 4.85 15.23
N GLY A 332 10.43 3.81 14.45
CA GLY A 332 9.54 3.90 13.29
C GLY A 332 10.16 4.55 12.05
N TRP A 333 9.32 4.73 11.03
CA TRP A 333 9.63 5.54 9.85
C TRP A 333 9.61 7.02 10.22
N GLN A 334 10.78 7.67 10.15
CA GLN A 334 10.91 9.10 10.36
C GLN A 334 10.97 9.81 9.01
N HIS A 335 10.22 10.90 8.88
CA HIS A 335 10.06 11.63 7.62
C HIS A 335 10.76 13.00 7.63
N ASP A 336 11.71 13.20 8.54
CA ASP A 336 12.56 14.38 8.65
C ASP A 336 13.75 14.36 7.66
N THR A 337 14.02 13.20 7.07
CA THR A 337 14.99 12.99 5.98
C THR A 337 14.28 12.48 4.72
N LEU A 338 14.75 12.87 3.53
CA LEU A 338 14.21 12.36 2.25
C LEU A 338 14.58 10.89 1.95
N THR A 339 15.53 10.32 2.68
CA THR A 339 15.95 8.91 2.61
C THR A 339 15.64 8.25 3.96
N GLU A 340 14.35 8.09 4.24
CA GLU A 340 13.83 7.51 5.50
C GLU A 340 14.35 6.08 5.75
N ASP A 341 14.65 5.37 4.68
CA ASP A 341 15.13 4.00 4.60
C ASP A 341 16.57 3.89 5.13
N MET A 342 17.46 4.75 4.62
CA MET A 342 18.84 4.83 5.08
C MET A 342 18.90 5.31 6.54
N ASP A 343 18.10 6.31 6.92
CA ASP A 343 18.00 6.77 8.31
C ASP A 343 17.57 5.65 9.27
N LEU A 344 16.49 4.93 8.94
CA LEU A 344 16.02 3.78 9.71
C LEU A 344 17.09 2.70 9.84
N SER A 345 17.85 2.44 8.78
CA SER A 345 18.88 1.42 8.75
C SER A 345 20.03 1.68 9.71
N TYR A 346 20.52 2.92 9.77
CA TYR A 346 21.54 3.30 10.75
C TYR A 346 20.99 3.29 12.18
N ARG A 347 19.75 3.75 12.39
CA ARG A 347 19.12 3.72 13.72
C ARG A 347 18.93 2.30 14.26
N ALA A 348 18.52 1.36 13.40
CA ALA A 348 18.38 -0.04 13.78
C ALA A 348 19.74 -0.66 14.12
N GLN A 349 20.75 -0.49 13.27
CA GLN A 349 22.07 -1.09 13.53
C GLN A 349 22.80 -0.49 14.73
N LEU A 350 22.57 0.78 15.08
CA LEU A 350 23.08 1.37 16.33
C LEU A 350 22.44 0.77 17.59
N ARG A 351 21.26 0.15 17.46
CA ARG A 351 20.63 -0.64 18.54
C ARG A 351 21.06 -2.12 18.55
N GLY A 352 22.00 -2.50 17.68
CA GLY A 352 22.55 -3.86 17.63
C GLY A 352 21.82 -4.81 16.68
N TRP A 353 20.85 -4.32 15.92
CA TRP A 353 20.22 -5.12 14.86
C TRP A 353 21.18 -5.38 13.69
N LYS A 354 21.03 -6.53 13.04
CA LYS A 354 21.82 -6.97 11.89
C LYS A 354 21.03 -6.88 10.60
N PHE A 355 21.75 -6.57 9.54
CA PHE A 355 21.27 -6.66 8.17
C PHE A 355 21.86 -7.88 7.48
N VAL A 356 21.12 -8.45 6.53
CA VAL A 356 21.58 -9.48 5.61
C VAL A 356 21.39 -8.98 4.19
N PHE A 357 22.37 -9.21 3.32
CA PHE A 357 22.28 -8.90 1.90
C PHE A 357 22.40 -10.16 1.06
N LEU A 358 21.47 -10.36 0.12
CA LEU A 358 21.41 -11.52 -0.76
C LEU A 358 21.78 -11.11 -2.20
N PRO A 359 23.06 -11.19 -2.61
CA PRO A 359 23.48 -10.78 -3.94
C PRO A 359 22.93 -11.69 -5.06
N GLU A 360 22.64 -12.96 -4.76
CA GLU A 360 22.13 -13.97 -5.70
C GLU A 360 20.60 -13.94 -5.85
N GLN A 361 19.91 -13.19 -4.99
CA GLN A 361 18.47 -12.96 -5.13
C GLN A 361 18.26 -11.58 -5.74
N THR A 362 17.58 -11.54 -6.89
CA THR A 362 17.34 -10.29 -7.62
C THR A 362 15.89 -9.86 -7.54
N THR A 363 15.67 -8.58 -7.77
CA THR A 363 14.34 -8.00 -7.95
C THR A 363 14.45 -6.99 -9.10
N PRO A 364 14.04 -7.39 -10.32
CA PRO A 364 14.05 -6.52 -11.48
C PRO A 364 13.25 -5.24 -11.25
N ALA A 365 13.77 -4.12 -11.74
CA ALA A 365 13.21 -2.79 -11.59
C ALA A 365 13.46 -1.92 -12.84
N GLU A 366 12.61 -0.91 -13.03
CA GLU A 366 12.77 0.08 -14.09
C GLU A 366 13.73 1.21 -13.69
N LEU A 367 14.69 1.52 -14.55
CA LEU A 367 15.57 2.69 -14.41
C LEU A 367 14.92 3.93 -15.04
N PRO A 368 15.17 5.14 -14.52
CA PRO A 368 14.80 6.38 -15.20
C PRO A 368 15.42 6.47 -16.59
N SER A 369 14.61 6.33 -17.63
CA SER A 369 15.04 6.47 -19.03
C SER A 369 15.22 7.93 -19.45
N GLU A 370 14.58 8.86 -18.74
CA GLU A 370 14.64 10.30 -18.99
C GLU A 370 15.60 11.03 -18.04
N MET A 371 16.45 11.90 -18.60
CA MET A 371 17.44 12.68 -17.83
C MET A 371 16.80 13.56 -16.75
N SER A 372 15.59 14.07 -16.99
CA SER A 372 14.86 14.87 -16.00
C SER A 372 14.42 14.03 -14.78
N ALA A 373 13.93 12.81 -15.01
CA ALA A 373 13.56 11.86 -13.97
C ALA A 373 14.80 11.38 -13.19
N PHE A 374 15.89 11.08 -13.90
CA PHE A 374 17.16 10.73 -13.28
C PHE A 374 17.69 11.85 -12.37
N LYS A 375 17.73 13.10 -12.85
CA LYS A 375 18.14 14.26 -12.04
C LYS A 375 17.26 14.45 -10.80
N ALA A 376 15.95 14.28 -10.92
CA ALA A 376 15.04 14.38 -9.78
C ALA A 376 15.28 13.26 -8.75
N GLN A 377 15.60 12.05 -9.19
CA GLN A 377 15.98 10.94 -8.31
C GLN A 377 17.30 11.24 -7.59
N GLN A 378 18.36 11.59 -8.34
CA GLN A 378 19.68 11.90 -7.78
C GLN A 378 19.66 13.08 -6.80
N PHE A 379 18.85 14.11 -7.08
CA PHE A 379 18.64 15.22 -6.16
C PHE A 379 18.07 14.74 -4.81
N ARG A 380 17.04 13.88 -4.83
CA ARG A 380 16.44 13.34 -3.60
C ARG A 380 17.44 12.50 -2.82
N TRP A 381 18.20 11.63 -3.50
CA TRP A 381 19.20 10.78 -2.85
C TRP A 381 20.35 11.59 -2.26
N THR A 382 20.86 12.57 -2.99
CA THR A 382 21.94 13.45 -2.51
C THR A 382 21.51 14.30 -1.32
N LYS A 383 20.35 14.96 -1.44
CA LYS A 383 19.81 15.80 -0.36
C LYS A 383 19.45 14.95 0.86
N GLY A 384 18.73 13.85 0.67
CA GLY A 384 18.33 12.95 1.75
C GLY A 384 19.52 12.28 2.42
N GLY A 385 20.51 11.85 1.66
CA GLY A 385 21.75 11.29 2.20
C GLY A 385 22.53 12.30 3.02
N THR A 386 22.61 13.55 2.58
CA THR A 386 23.23 14.63 3.36
C THR A 386 22.45 14.92 4.65
N GLN A 387 21.12 14.96 4.60
CA GLN A 387 20.28 15.12 5.81
C GLN A 387 20.50 13.97 6.81
N THR A 388 20.53 12.73 6.29
CA THR A 388 20.83 11.54 7.10
C THR A 388 22.23 11.61 7.69
N ALA A 389 23.23 12.09 6.95
CA ALA A 389 24.58 12.29 7.46
C ALA A 389 24.60 13.28 8.62
N MET A 390 23.95 14.44 8.48
CA MET A 390 23.87 15.46 9.54
C MET A 390 23.20 14.90 10.81
N LYS A 391 22.18 14.05 10.65
CA LYS A 391 21.42 13.45 11.75
C LYS A 391 22.16 12.29 12.43
N MET A 392 22.73 11.39 11.63
CA MET A 392 23.24 10.10 12.10
C MET A 392 24.74 10.12 12.38
N LEU A 393 25.54 10.89 11.65
CA LEU A 393 26.99 10.86 11.80
C LEU A 393 27.47 11.25 13.22
N PRO A 394 26.94 12.31 13.88
CA PRO A 394 27.30 12.60 15.26
C PRO A 394 26.96 11.44 16.22
N ARG A 395 25.79 10.80 16.02
CA ARG A 395 25.34 9.67 16.84
C ARG A 395 26.24 8.45 16.66
N ILE A 396 26.64 8.16 15.42
CA ILE A 396 27.56 7.06 15.10
C ILE A 396 28.93 7.31 15.73
N MET A 397 29.47 8.52 15.61
CA MET A 397 30.79 8.86 16.15
C MET A 397 30.84 8.76 17.68
N LEU A 398 29.76 9.13 18.36
CA LEU A 398 29.62 9.04 19.82
C LEU A 398 29.24 7.64 20.32
N SER A 399 28.85 6.72 19.44
CA SER A 399 28.45 5.35 19.82
C SER A 399 29.63 4.45 20.20
N ASN A 400 29.34 3.27 20.74
CA ASN A 400 30.32 2.21 21.00
C ASN A 400 30.63 1.34 19.76
N ALA A 401 30.23 1.76 18.55
CA ALA A 401 30.49 1.00 17.33
C ALA A 401 32.00 0.84 17.05
N PRO A 402 32.44 -0.26 16.41
CA PRO A 402 33.84 -0.45 16.05
C PRO A 402 34.38 0.68 15.17
N LEU A 403 35.65 1.06 15.36
CA LEU A 403 36.28 2.14 14.57
C LEU A 403 36.16 1.93 13.06
N LYS A 404 36.34 0.68 12.59
CA LYS A 404 36.19 0.34 11.17
C LYS A 404 34.79 0.62 10.64
N ALA A 405 33.74 0.36 11.44
CA ALA A 405 32.36 0.66 11.07
C ALA A 405 32.09 2.17 11.11
N LYS A 406 32.68 2.91 12.06
CA LYS A 406 32.58 4.38 12.10
C LYS A 406 33.24 5.04 10.89
N VAL A 407 34.44 4.60 10.52
CA VAL A 407 35.16 5.12 9.34
C VAL A 407 34.38 4.82 8.06
N ASP A 408 33.89 3.59 7.89
CA ASP A 408 33.06 3.25 6.73
C ASP A 408 31.77 4.09 6.67
N ALA A 409 31.07 4.24 7.80
CA ALA A 409 29.88 5.06 7.89
C ALA A 409 30.15 6.54 7.59
N PHE A 410 31.30 7.07 8.02
CA PHE A 410 31.72 8.42 7.66
C PHE A 410 31.89 8.56 6.15
N LEU A 411 32.65 7.66 5.52
CA LEU A 411 32.90 7.69 4.08
C LEU A 411 31.59 7.50 3.30
N HIS A 412 30.73 6.58 3.74
CA HIS A 412 29.44 6.30 3.11
C HIS A 412 28.49 7.50 3.23
N LEU A 413 28.25 8.04 4.42
CA LEU A 413 27.31 9.14 4.61
C LEU A 413 27.81 10.47 4.03
N THR A 414 29.12 10.67 3.93
CA THR A 414 29.70 11.90 3.36
C THR A 414 30.02 11.77 1.88
N CYS A 415 29.77 10.64 1.22
CA CYS A 415 30.13 10.44 -0.19
C CYS A 415 29.54 11.52 -1.10
N PHE A 416 28.33 12.00 -0.81
CA PHE A 416 27.67 13.06 -1.59
C PHE A 416 28.35 14.43 -1.49
N SER A 417 29.20 14.67 -0.48
CA SER A 417 30.00 15.89 -0.37
C SER A 417 31.06 16.01 -1.48
N VAL A 418 31.36 14.92 -2.20
CA VAL A 418 32.25 14.90 -3.36
C VAL A 418 31.92 15.99 -4.37
N HIS A 419 30.63 16.30 -4.59
CA HIS A 419 30.21 17.35 -5.52
C HIS A 419 30.73 18.73 -5.09
N GLY A 420 30.70 19.03 -3.79
CA GLY A 420 31.25 20.26 -3.24
C GLY A 420 32.77 20.32 -3.40
N TYR A 421 33.46 19.20 -3.18
CA TYR A 421 34.90 19.10 -3.41
C TYR A 421 35.29 19.26 -4.87
N VAL A 422 34.51 18.70 -5.81
CA VAL A 422 34.74 18.86 -7.26
C VAL A 422 34.54 20.31 -7.70
N VAL A 423 33.51 21.00 -7.20
CA VAL A 423 33.32 22.43 -7.47
C VAL A 423 34.48 23.24 -6.91
N LEU A 424 34.88 22.98 -5.66
CA LEU A 424 36.02 23.66 -5.04
C LEU A 424 37.31 23.41 -5.82
N LEU A 425 37.58 22.16 -6.19
CA LEU A 425 38.73 21.78 -7.01
C LEU A 425 38.73 22.55 -8.34
N THR A 426 37.58 22.64 -9.01
CA THR A 426 37.43 23.33 -10.30
C THR A 426 37.69 24.83 -10.17
N LEU A 427 37.17 25.46 -9.11
CA LEU A 427 37.38 26.88 -8.81
C LEU A 427 38.83 27.18 -8.43
N LEU A 428 39.50 26.27 -7.70
CA LEU A 428 40.89 26.41 -7.30
C LEU A 428 41.88 26.08 -8.41
N LEU A 429 41.45 25.36 -9.46
CA LEU A 429 42.33 24.91 -10.54
C LEU A 429 43.00 26.10 -11.25
N TYR A 430 42.23 27.11 -11.66
CA TYR A 430 42.76 28.29 -12.35
C TYR A 430 43.69 29.15 -11.47
N PRO A 431 43.32 29.57 -10.25
CA PRO A 431 44.22 30.29 -9.35
C PRO A 431 45.53 29.52 -9.09
N THR A 432 45.44 28.20 -8.89
CA THR A 432 46.62 27.37 -8.64
C THR A 432 47.53 27.33 -9.87
N MET A 433 46.97 27.19 -11.07
CA MET A 433 47.73 27.26 -12.32
C MET A 433 48.38 28.65 -12.53
N LEU A 434 47.66 29.73 -12.22
CA LEU A 434 48.16 31.10 -12.36
C LEU A 434 49.30 31.39 -11.39
N ILE A 435 49.14 31.03 -10.10
CA ILE A 435 50.20 31.22 -9.09
C ILE A 435 51.45 30.45 -9.50
N ARG A 436 51.31 29.20 -9.96
CA ARG A 436 52.44 28.39 -10.42
C ARG A 436 53.11 29.00 -11.65
N TYR A 437 52.32 29.50 -12.62
CA TYR A 437 52.85 30.19 -13.80
C TYR A 437 53.66 31.44 -13.42
N LEU A 438 53.14 32.25 -12.49
CA LEU A 438 53.79 33.48 -12.04
C LEU A 438 55.02 33.24 -11.14
N SER A 439 55.03 32.16 -10.37
CA SER A 439 56.10 31.88 -9.40
C SER A 439 57.40 31.38 -10.06
N GLY A 440 57.34 30.85 -11.28
CA GLY A 440 58.51 30.32 -12.00
C GLY A 440 59.23 29.16 -11.32
N THR A 441 58.68 28.62 -10.23
CA THR A 441 59.33 27.67 -9.31
C THR A 441 58.96 26.20 -9.55
N ASP A 442 58.10 25.89 -10.52
CA ASP A 442 57.59 24.54 -10.75
C ASP A 442 58.25 23.88 -11.99
N PRO A 443 59.13 22.87 -11.82
CA PRO A 443 59.63 22.09 -12.94
C PRO A 443 58.46 21.42 -13.67
N VAL A 444 58.33 21.67 -14.97
CA VAL A 444 57.25 21.11 -15.82
C VAL A 444 57.10 19.59 -15.65
N THR A 445 58.20 18.90 -15.39
CA THR A 445 58.26 17.46 -15.13
C THR A 445 57.51 17.03 -13.87
N TRP A 446 57.67 17.75 -12.75
CA TRP A 446 57.01 17.42 -11.49
C TRP A 446 55.49 17.67 -11.56
N ARG A 447 55.10 18.75 -12.24
CA ARG A 447 53.69 19.06 -12.51
C ARG A 447 53.00 17.92 -13.28
N ILE A 448 53.57 17.52 -14.41
CA ILE A 448 53.01 16.44 -15.23
C ILE A 448 52.97 15.14 -14.43
N ALA A 449 54.02 14.82 -13.65
CA ALA A 449 54.07 13.61 -12.84
C ALA A 449 52.96 13.57 -11.79
N LEU A 450 52.72 14.68 -11.08
CA LEU A 450 51.66 14.76 -10.08
C LEU A 450 50.26 14.70 -10.72
N ASP A 451 50.01 15.49 -11.76
CA ASP A 451 48.70 15.56 -12.43
C ASP A 451 48.34 14.22 -13.07
N MET A 452 49.28 13.61 -13.81
CA MET A 452 49.10 12.28 -14.38
C MET A 452 48.97 11.22 -13.29
N GLY A 453 49.71 11.33 -12.19
CA GLY A 453 49.62 10.41 -11.06
C GLY A 453 48.23 10.42 -10.42
N VAL A 454 47.71 11.60 -10.09
CA VAL A 454 46.36 11.77 -9.51
C VAL A 454 45.28 11.31 -10.50
N PHE A 455 45.37 11.73 -11.76
CA PHE A 455 44.44 11.32 -12.80
C PHE A 455 44.43 9.79 -12.98
N THR A 456 45.61 9.17 -13.03
CA THR A 456 45.76 7.73 -13.20
C THR A 456 45.19 6.99 -11.99
N LEU A 457 45.52 7.41 -10.77
CA LEU A 457 45.01 6.77 -9.55
C LEU A 457 43.48 6.86 -9.46
N ALA A 458 42.90 8.04 -9.73
CA ALA A 458 41.45 8.24 -9.68
C ALA A 458 40.74 7.41 -10.77
N THR A 459 41.22 7.49 -12.02
CA THR A 459 40.60 6.83 -13.17
C THR A 459 40.74 5.32 -13.09
N ILE A 460 41.93 4.80 -12.76
CA ILE A 460 42.15 3.36 -12.64
C ILE A 460 41.36 2.81 -11.46
N SER A 461 41.31 3.49 -10.31
CA SER A 461 40.53 3.02 -9.17
C SER A 461 39.04 2.87 -9.51
N ALA A 462 38.43 3.90 -10.12
CA ALA A 462 37.03 3.84 -10.53
C ALA A 462 36.79 2.80 -11.63
N SER A 463 37.70 2.72 -12.61
CA SER A 463 37.61 1.74 -13.70
C SER A 463 37.70 0.31 -13.19
N VAL A 464 38.67 0.01 -12.31
CA VAL A 464 38.83 -1.31 -11.69
C VAL A 464 37.60 -1.68 -10.87
N PHE A 465 37.01 -0.72 -10.15
CA PHE A 465 35.79 -0.95 -9.38
C PHE A 465 34.62 -1.40 -10.26
N TYR A 466 34.30 -0.65 -11.32
CA TYR A 466 33.19 -1.03 -12.22
C TYR A 466 33.53 -2.26 -13.07
N VAL A 467 34.78 -2.43 -13.48
CA VAL A 467 35.20 -3.63 -14.21
C VAL A 467 35.04 -4.88 -13.34
N ALA A 468 35.45 -4.81 -12.07
CA ALA A 468 35.30 -5.90 -11.12
C ALA A 468 33.83 -6.20 -10.84
N SER A 469 32.95 -5.20 -10.74
CA SER A 469 31.52 -5.41 -10.48
C SER A 469 30.84 -6.14 -11.64
N GLN A 470 31.14 -5.73 -12.88
CA GLN A 470 30.60 -6.36 -14.08
C GLN A 470 31.15 -7.77 -14.29
N TYR A 471 32.43 -7.98 -13.97
CA TYR A 471 33.01 -9.32 -14.00
C TYR A 471 32.36 -10.24 -12.96
N GLU A 472 32.04 -9.74 -11.76
CA GLU A 472 31.42 -10.58 -10.74
C GLU A 472 29.99 -10.99 -11.12
N LEU A 473 29.21 -10.07 -11.69
CA LEU A 473 27.82 -10.33 -12.06
C LEU A 473 27.66 -11.12 -13.36
N PHE A 474 28.44 -10.79 -14.39
CA PHE A 474 28.24 -11.31 -15.75
C PHE A 474 29.40 -12.16 -16.26
N ARG A 475 30.50 -12.27 -15.51
CA ARG A 475 31.77 -12.87 -15.96
C ARG A 475 32.31 -12.24 -17.25
N ASP A 476 31.92 -10.99 -17.53
CA ASP A 476 32.35 -10.19 -18.68
C ASP A 476 32.88 -8.82 -18.24
N TRP A 477 34.18 -8.63 -18.44
CA TRP A 477 34.88 -7.38 -18.16
C TRP A 477 35.15 -6.54 -19.42
N ARG A 478 34.95 -7.10 -20.63
CA ARG A 478 35.34 -6.43 -21.88
C ARG A 478 34.26 -5.46 -22.34
N THR A 479 33.00 -5.84 -22.16
CA THR A 479 31.87 -5.02 -22.60
C THR A 479 31.78 -3.71 -21.82
N VAL A 480 32.07 -3.74 -20.51
CA VAL A 480 32.04 -2.54 -19.66
C VAL A 480 33.08 -1.50 -20.05
N LEU A 481 34.23 -1.89 -20.61
CA LEU A 481 35.26 -0.94 -21.04
C LEU A 481 34.75 0.10 -22.06
N LYS A 482 33.77 -0.29 -22.88
CA LYS A 482 33.13 0.61 -23.86
C LYS A 482 32.30 1.70 -23.18
N TYR A 483 31.84 1.44 -21.96
CA TYR A 483 30.94 2.32 -21.22
C TYR A 483 31.64 3.15 -20.15
N LEU A 484 32.87 2.80 -19.76
CA LEU A 484 33.64 3.54 -18.75
C LEU A 484 33.72 5.06 -19.00
N PRO A 485 33.88 5.58 -20.24
CA PRO A 485 33.91 7.03 -20.47
C PRO A 485 32.59 7.76 -20.19
N PHE A 486 31.50 7.02 -20.00
CA PHE A 486 30.15 7.55 -19.76
C PHE A 486 29.67 7.38 -18.31
N LEU A 487 30.49 6.78 -17.45
CA LEU A 487 30.31 6.70 -15.99
C LEU A 487 30.99 7.89 -15.33
#